data_AF-A0A967CP31-F1
#
_entry.id   AF-A0A967CP31-F1
#
_cell.length_a   1.000
_cell.length_b   1.000
_cell.length_c   1.000
_cell.angle_alpha   90.00
_cell.angle_beta   90.00
_cell.angle_gamma   90.00
#
_symmetry.space_group_name_H-M   'P 1'
#
loop_
_entity.id
_entity.type
_entity.pdbx_description
1 polymer ?
#
loop_
_entity_poly.entity_id
_entity_poly.type
_entity_poly.pdbx_seq_one_letter_code
_entity_poly.pdbx_strand_id
1 'polypeptide(L)'
;DSRFEIVRRGYDPQPVERELKALSAELVRLKEQNAELQAETLRLNQRLQETEQELGLRTQPSYSALGAKASALLSTAEQVALELGEKARQESQELVESVEAELLTKTEEVERRYQEQLDAAERRSARRISEASIEADQLIAKAERSATALVSAAEVEAGRLRGQVATEIAAMRTTAKRELEARQQELEARFASKEYLLSADISVEDKVREKLVAELEAQIAQRRKEAEAEYLAKHNEAVLQTQQYLESAQKDITDLKQAAKTLRLEVETLELETSKTQSRMLTEAREKAEALVRSAELEAVAMGSKAQAEAAELVRNAKAELAELENKVLSSKTYLENLRSVVADLEKE
;
A
#
# COMPACT_ATOMS: atom_id res chain seq x y z
N ASP A 1 25.66 74.29 0.05
CA ASP A 1 25.63 72.93 -0.54
C ASP A 1 24.23 72.55 -0.94
N SER A 2 24.04 72.22 -2.22
CA SER A 2 22.75 71.71 -2.73
C SER A 2 22.58 70.27 -2.25
N ARG A 3 21.58 70.00 -1.40
CA ARG A 3 21.27 68.65 -0.87
C ARG A 3 20.78 67.67 -1.93
N PHE A 4 20.47 68.17 -3.13
CA PHE A 4 19.97 67.37 -4.24
C PHE A 4 20.83 67.61 -5.48
N GLU A 5 21.20 66.51 -6.15
CA GLU A 5 21.93 66.53 -7.42
C GLU A 5 20.96 66.78 -8.57
N ILE A 6 21.32 67.66 -9.51
CA ILE A 6 20.50 68.00 -10.68
C ILE A 6 20.99 67.18 -11.87
N VAL A 7 20.15 66.27 -12.35
CA VAL A 7 20.35 65.53 -13.60
C VAL A 7 19.74 66.35 -14.75
N ARG A 8 20.10 66.03 -16.01
CA ARG A 8 19.79 66.80 -17.25
C ARG A 8 18.37 67.40 -17.38
N ARG A 9 17.36 66.91 -16.66
CA ARG A 9 16.03 67.51 -16.52
C ARG A 9 15.42 67.32 -15.11
N GLY A 10 16.07 67.82 -14.06
CA GLY A 10 15.50 67.90 -12.70
C GLY A 10 16.35 67.24 -11.62
N TYR A 11 15.83 67.15 -10.40
CA TYR A 11 16.53 66.47 -9.30
C TYR A 11 16.51 64.95 -9.47
N ASP A 12 17.58 64.27 -9.04
CA ASP A 12 17.60 62.81 -8.95
C ASP A 12 16.48 62.33 -8.00
N PRO A 13 15.53 61.50 -8.46
CA PRO A 13 14.41 61.02 -7.64
C PRO A 13 14.84 60.23 -6.40
N GLN A 14 15.96 59.50 -6.44
CA GLN A 14 16.41 58.63 -5.35
C GLN A 14 16.77 59.39 -4.05
N PRO A 15 17.66 60.40 -4.07
CA PRO A 15 17.96 61.20 -2.88
C PRO A 15 16.76 62.06 -2.44
N VAL A 16 15.92 62.53 -3.37
CA VAL A 16 14.69 63.26 -3.03
C VAL A 16 13.69 62.37 -2.28
N GLU A 17 13.48 61.13 -2.72
CA GLU A 17 12.57 60.20 -2.06
C GLU A 17 13.08 59.79 -0.66
N ARG A 18 14.40 59.68 -0.47
CA ARG A 18 14.99 59.43 0.86
C ARG A 18 14.75 60.58 1.83
N GLU A 19 14.95 61.83 1.38
CA GLU A 19 14.67 63.01 2.19
C GLU A 19 13.17 63.16 2.48
N LEU A 20 12.29 62.89 1.51
CA LEU A 20 10.84 62.89 1.74
C LEU A 20 10.43 61.81 2.76
N LYS A 21 11.04 60.63 2.74
CA LYS A 21 10.82 59.59 3.75
C LYS A 21 11.31 60.04 5.13
N ALA A 22 12.50 60.65 5.21
CA ALA A 22 13.03 61.19 6.46
C ALA A 22 12.12 62.29 7.05
N LEU A 23 11.71 63.25 6.22
CA LEU A 23 10.74 64.29 6.59
C LEU A 23 9.40 63.70 7.02
N SER A 24 8.90 62.68 6.32
CA SER A 24 7.64 62.01 6.69
C SER A 24 7.73 61.32 8.06
N ALA A 25 8.86 60.68 8.36
CA ALA A 25 9.10 60.05 9.65
C ALA A 25 9.21 61.10 10.77
N GLU A 26 9.88 62.22 10.51
CA GLU A 26 9.94 63.35 11.45
C GLU A 26 8.55 63.97 11.70
N LEU A 27 7.71 64.07 10.66
CA LEU A 27 6.34 64.58 10.76
C LEU A 27 5.45 63.64 11.59
N VAL A 28 5.61 62.31 11.44
CA VAL A 28 4.94 61.32 12.29
C VAL A 28 5.38 61.47 13.74
N ARG A 29 6.69 61.55 13.99
CA ARG A 29 7.24 61.75 15.34
C ARG A 29 6.73 63.03 16.00
N LEU A 30 6.69 64.14 15.26
CA LEU A 30 6.16 65.41 15.77
C LEU A 30 4.65 65.34 16.07
N LYS A 31 3.88 64.57 15.29
CA LYS A 31 2.47 64.31 15.57
C LYS A 31 2.27 63.46 16.83
N GLU A 32 3.08 62.42 17.02
CA GLU A 32 3.08 61.61 18.24
C GLU A 32 3.40 62.47 19.47
N GLN A 33 4.45 63.29 19.40
CA GLN A 33 4.81 64.21 20.48
C GLN A 33 3.70 65.23 20.78
N ASN A 34 3.04 65.77 19.76
CA ASN A 34 1.92 66.69 19.97
C ASN A 34 0.71 65.99 20.61
N ALA A 35 0.43 64.75 20.21
CA ALA A 35 -0.62 63.94 20.85
C ALA A 35 -0.29 63.62 22.31
N GLU A 36 0.97 63.30 22.63
CA GLU A 36 1.46 63.13 24.00
C GLU A 36 1.30 64.41 24.82
N LEU A 37 1.73 65.56 24.29
CA LEU A 37 1.59 66.87 24.95
C LEU A 37 0.12 67.25 25.16
N GLN A 38 -0.77 66.95 24.21
CA GLN A 38 -2.22 67.15 24.38
C GLN A 38 -2.79 66.26 25.48
N ALA A 39 -2.41 64.98 25.52
CA ALA A 39 -2.83 64.06 26.57
C ALA A 39 -2.33 64.51 27.96
N GLU A 40 -1.09 65.02 28.02
CA GLU A 40 -0.52 65.57 29.25
C GLU A 40 -1.24 66.84 29.68
N THR A 41 -1.57 67.74 28.76
CA THR A 41 -2.34 68.97 29.03
C THR A 41 -3.73 68.62 29.57
N LEU A 42 -4.40 67.61 29.01
CA LEU A 42 -5.69 67.13 29.52
C LEU A 42 -5.56 66.54 30.92
N ARG A 43 -4.53 65.71 31.17
CA ARG A 43 -4.25 65.18 32.51
C ARG A 43 -4.00 66.31 33.51
N LEU A 44 -3.18 67.30 33.17
CA LEU A 44 -2.88 68.44 34.03
C LEU A 44 -4.12 69.30 34.32
N ASN A 45 -5.04 69.45 33.38
CA ASN A 45 -6.29 70.17 33.63
C ASN A 45 -7.23 69.40 34.58
N GLN A 46 -7.36 68.07 34.41
CA GLN A 46 -8.14 67.24 35.36
C GLN A 46 -7.54 67.30 36.77
N ARG A 47 -6.21 67.25 36.81
CA ARG A 47 -5.38 67.37 38.00
C ARG A 47 -5.62 68.70 38.72
N LEU A 48 -5.67 69.81 37.98
CA LEU A 48 -5.98 71.14 38.51
C LEU A 48 -7.40 71.15 39.13
N GLN A 49 -8.39 70.67 38.38
CA GLN A 49 -9.80 70.70 38.78
C GLN A 49 -10.07 69.87 40.05
N GLU A 50 -9.47 68.68 40.17
CA GLU A 50 -9.53 67.85 41.38
C GLU A 50 -8.91 68.56 42.61
N THR A 51 -7.79 69.27 42.42
CA THR A 51 -7.11 69.98 43.52
C THR A 51 -7.89 71.21 43.97
N GLU A 52 -8.50 71.96 43.04
CA GLU A 52 -9.43 73.04 43.34
C GLU A 52 -10.65 72.53 44.16
N GLN A 53 -11.18 71.35 43.82
CA GLN A 53 -12.26 70.72 44.59
C GLN A 53 -11.84 70.31 46.01
N GLU A 54 -10.66 69.71 46.17
CA GLU A 54 -10.12 69.35 47.48
C GLU A 54 -9.88 70.58 48.38
N LEU A 55 -9.41 71.68 47.79
CA LEU A 55 -9.20 72.96 48.47
C LEU A 55 -10.53 73.56 48.96
N GLY A 56 -11.57 73.54 48.12
CA GLY A 56 -12.91 74.01 48.49
C GLY A 56 -13.55 73.18 49.62
N LEU A 57 -13.28 71.89 49.68
CA LEU A 57 -13.78 71.01 50.75
C LEU A 57 -13.07 71.22 52.09
N ARG A 58 -11.78 71.60 52.08
CA ARG A 58 -11.01 71.89 53.31
C ARG A 58 -11.40 73.22 53.97
N THR A 59 -11.93 74.18 53.21
CA THR A 59 -12.24 75.51 53.72
C THR A 59 -13.52 75.57 54.58
N GLN A 60 -14.44 74.60 54.48
CA GLN A 60 -15.59 74.44 55.39
C GLN A 60 -16.08 72.97 55.54
N PRO A 61 -15.74 72.23 56.62
CA PRO A 61 -16.27 70.89 56.85
C PRO A 61 -17.71 70.97 57.40
N SER A 62 -18.71 70.67 56.57
CA SER A 62 -20.13 70.59 56.96
C SER A 62 -20.69 69.17 56.81
N TYR A 63 -21.79 68.83 57.50
CA TYR A 63 -22.50 67.54 57.33
C TYR A 63 -22.93 67.28 55.87
N SER A 64 -23.12 68.34 55.08
CA SER A 64 -23.38 68.25 53.64
C SER A 64 -22.18 67.70 52.86
N ALA A 65 -20.95 68.04 53.25
CA ALA A 65 -19.73 67.52 52.61
C ALA A 65 -19.53 66.01 52.86
N LEU A 66 -19.95 65.50 54.03
CA LEU A 66 -19.89 64.07 54.34
C LEU A 66 -20.92 63.28 53.50
N GLY A 67 -22.12 63.82 53.30
CA GLY A 67 -23.14 63.24 52.42
C GLY A 67 -22.76 63.27 50.93
N ALA A 68 -22.08 64.34 50.49
CA ALA A 68 -21.51 64.41 49.15
C ALA A 68 -20.43 63.34 48.93
N LYS A 69 -19.56 63.13 49.93
CA LYS A 69 -18.51 62.09 49.88
C LYS A 69 -19.10 60.67 49.89
N ALA A 70 -20.14 60.41 50.68
CA ALA A 70 -20.83 59.13 50.69
C ALA A 70 -21.55 58.85 49.35
N SER A 71 -22.17 59.87 48.75
CA SER A 71 -22.81 59.76 47.43
C SER A 71 -21.78 59.53 46.32
N ALA A 72 -20.63 60.21 46.37
CA ALA A 72 -19.52 59.98 45.44
C ALA A 72 -18.96 58.55 45.57
N LEU A 73 -18.83 58.03 46.80
CA LEU A 73 -18.39 56.65 47.03
C LEU A 73 -19.39 55.61 46.52
N LEU A 74 -20.69 55.85 46.72
CA LEU A 74 -21.74 54.98 46.18
C LEU A 74 -21.76 55.01 44.66
N SER A 75 -21.63 56.19 44.06
CA SER A 75 -21.56 56.35 42.61
C SER A 75 -20.34 55.64 42.01
N THR A 76 -19.16 55.73 42.64
CA THR A 76 -17.97 55.02 42.17
C THR A 76 -18.07 53.52 42.41
N ALA A 77 -18.64 53.07 43.53
CA ALA A 77 -18.88 51.65 43.78
C ALA A 77 -19.88 51.05 42.77
N GLU A 78 -20.93 51.78 42.41
CA GLU A 78 -21.89 51.40 41.38
C GLU A 78 -21.23 51.33 39.99
N GLN A 79 -20.39 52.32 39.67
CA GLN A 79 -19.65 52.35 38.41
C GLN A 79 -18.66 51.18 38.30
N VAL A 80 -17.92 50.87 39.37
CA VAL A 80 -17.03 49.70 39.44
C VAL A 80 -17.81 48.38 39.37
N ALA A 81 -18.98 48.29 39.99
CA ALA A 81 -19.83 47.09 39.91
C ALA A 81 -20.36 46.86 38.49
N LEU A 82 -20.75 47.93 37.79
CA LEU A 82 -21.17 47.87 36.38
C LEU A 82 -20.00 47.46 35.48
N GLU A 83 -18.82 48.08 35.65
CA GLU A 83 -17.62 47.74 34.89
C GLU A 83 -17.20 46.27 35.11
N LEU A 84 -17.26 45.80 36.36
CA LEU A 84 -16.96 44.40 36.68
C LEU A 84 -17.99 43.44 36.05
N GLY A 85 -19.27 43.82 36.04
CA GLY A 85 -20.34 43.05 35.41
C GLY A 85 -20.18 42.95 33.88
N GLU A 86 -19.84 44.05 33.23
CA GLU A 86 -19.56 44.06 31.78
C GLU A 86 -18.30 43.26 31.44
N LYS A 87 -17.24 43.39 32.25
CA LYS A 87 -16.02 42.60 32.07
C LYS A 87 -16.28 41.10 32.24
N ALA A 88 -17.02 40.69 33.26
CA ALA A 88 -17.38 39.28 33.47
C ALA A 88 -18.25 38.73 32.33
N ARG A 89 -19.15 39.55 31.76
CA ARG A 89 -19.94 39.18 30.57
C ARG A 89 -19.05 39.00 29.34
N GLN A 90 -18.11 39.92 29.10
CA GLN A 90 -17.14 39.81 28.00
C GLN A 90 -16.27 38.57 28.15
N GLU A 91 -15.68 38.35 29.31
CA GLU A 91 -14.87 37.15 29.59
C GLU A 91 -15.68 35.85 29.41
N SER A 92 -16.95 35.84 29.83
CA SER A 92 -17.83 34.69 29.61
C SER A 92 -18.16 34.46 28.14
N GLN A 93 -18.34 35.53 27.35
CA GLN A 93 -18.58 35.42 25.91
C GLN A 93 -17.34 34.89 25.19
N GLU A 94 -16.18 35.46 25.48
CA GLU A 94 -14.90 35.01 24.92
C GLU A 94 -14.63 33.54 25.25
N LEU A 95 -14.90 33.11 26.49
CA LEU A 95 -14.76 31.70 26.89
C LEU A 95 -15.72 30.78 26.14
N VAL A 96 -16.99 31.18 25.96
CA VAL A 96 -17.96 30.38 25.20
C VAL A 96 -17.53 30.27 23.75
N GLU A 97 -17.13 31.37 23.12
CA GLU A 97 -16.63 31.37 21.74
C GLU A 97 -15.38 30.50 21.57
N SER A 98 -14.44 30.55 22.53
CA SER A 98 -13.24 29.70 22.49
C SER A 98 -13.59 28.23 22.63
N VAL A 99 -14.49 27.88 23.56
CA VAL A 99 -14.91 26.50 23.78
C VAL A 99 -15.69 25.96 22.58
N GLU A 100 -16.57 26.76 21.97
CA GLU A 100 -17.29 26.38 20.75
C GLU A 100 -16.33 26.14 19.57
N ALA A 101 -15.32 26.98 19.40
CA ALA A 101 -14.28 26.77 18.38
C ALA A 101 -13.44 25.51 18.64
N GLU A 102 -13.04 25.26 19.89
CA GLU A 102 -12.34 24.03 20.28
C GLU A 102 -13.23 22.79 20.07
N LEU A 103 -14.52 22.89 20.39
CA LEU A 103 -15.46 21.79 20.20
C LEU A 103 -15.61 21.46 18.71
N LEU A 104 -15.77 22.48 17.86
CA LEU A 104 -15.88 22.33 16.41
C LEU A 104 -14.64 21.64 15.84
N THR A 105 -13.45 22.14 16.16
CA THR A 105 -12.19 21.54 15.70
C THR A 105 -12.04 20.11 16.19
N LYS A 106 -12.41 19.81 17.44
CA LYS A 106 -12.40 18.42 17.95
C LYS A 106 -13.39 17.53 17.22
N THR A 107 -14.59 18.01 16.91
CA THR A 107 -15.58 17.23 16.17
C THR A 107 -15.08 16.91 14.75
N GLU A 108 -14.52 17.89 14.04
CA GLU A 108 -13.92 17.69 12.72
C GLU A 108 -12.75 16.71 12.76
N GLU A 109 -11.88 16.79 13.77
CA GLU A 109 -10.79 15.82 13.96
C GLU A 109 -11.30 14.40 14.18
N VAL A 110 -12.36 14.23 14.98
CA VAL A 110 -12.95 12.92 15.25
C VAL A 110 -13.62 12.35 14.00
N GLU A 111 -14.37 13.18 13.27
CA GLU A 111 -15.00 12.78 12.01
C GLU A 111 -13.96 12.36 10.98
N ARG A 112 -12.87 13.13 10.82
CA ARG A 112 -11.77 12.78 9.92
C ARG A 112 -11.13 11.46 10.29
N ARG A 113 -10.81 11.24 11.58
CA ARG A 113 -10.25 9.96 12.05
C ARG A 113 -11.20 8.79 11.82
N TYR A 114 -12.50 9.01 12.00
CA TYR A 114 -13.50 7.97 11.78
C TYR A 114 -13.61 7.60 10.30
N GLN A 115 -13.61 8.59 9.41
CA GLN A 115 -13.58 8.39 7.96
C GLN A 115 -12.31 7.66 7.52
N GLU A 116 -11.12 8.08 8.01
CA GLU A 116 -9.86 7.40 7.73
C GLU A 116 -9.87 5.92 8.18
N GLN A 117 -10.48 5.64 9.34
CA GLN A 117 -10.61 4.29 9.86
C GLN A 117 -11.60 3.43 9.05
N LEU A 118 -12.73 4.01 8.63
CA LEU A 118 -13.70 3.36 7.74
C LEU A 118 -13.04 3.02 6.40
N ASP A 119 -12.43 4.00 5.75
CA ASP A 119 -11.68 3.82 4.51
C ASP A 119 -10.59 2.74 4.62
N ALA A 120 -9.84 2.73 5.72
CA ALA A 120 -8.84 1.71 5.98
C ALA A 120 -9.48 0.32 6.17
N ALA A 121 -10.63 0.24 6.83
CA ALA A 121 -11.38 -1.00 6.99
C ALA A 121 -11.93 -1.51 5.66
N GLU A 122 -12.51 -0.64 4.83
CA GLU A 122 -13.00 -0.97 3.49
C GLU A 122 -11.87 -1.46 2.58
N ARG A 123 -10.73 -0.75 2.54
CA ARG A 123 -9.56 -1.20 1.78
C ARG A 123 -9.03 -2.56 2.25
N ARG A 124 -9.04 -2.82 3.57
CA ARG A 124 -8.66 -4.14 4.11
C ARG A 124 -9.66 -5.23 3.72
N SER A 125 -10.95 -4.92 3.76
CA SER A 125 -12.02 -5.84 3.37
C SER A 125 -11.91 -6.20 1.88
N ALA A 126 -11.78 -5.20 1.01
CA ALA A 126 -11.62 -5.39 -0.42
C ALA A 126 -10.39 -6.24 -0.77
N ARG A 127 -9.25 -6.01 -0.10
CA ARG A 127 -8.05 -6.84 -0.27
C ARG A 127 -8.30 -8.30 0.12
N ARG A 128 -8.92 -8.57 1.27
CA ARG A 128 -9.23 -9.95 1.69
C ARG A 128 -10.19 -10.64 0.73
N ILE A 129 -11.20 -9.94 0.23
CA ILE A 129 -12.14 -10.49 -0.76
C ILE A 129 -11.40 -10.83 -2.06
N SER A 130 -10.52 -9.94 -2.54
CA SER A 130 -9.71 -10.19 -3.73
C SER A 130 -8.76 -11.37 -3.53
N GLU A 131 -8.06 -11.46 -2.40
CA GLU A 131 -7.17 -12.56 -2.07
C GLU A 131 -7.94 -13.89 -2.01
N ALA A 132 -9.07 -13.93 -1.32
CA ALA A 132 -9.93 -15.11 -1.23
C ALA A 132 -10.48 -15.54 -2.60
N SER A 133 -10.81 -14.58 -3.48
CA SER A 133 -11.28 -14.88 -4.84
C SER A 133 -10.17 -15.51 -5.68
N ILE A 134 -8.95 -14.96 -5.62
CA ILE A 134 -7.77 -15.52 -6.32
C ILE A 134 -7.46 -16.92 -5.81
N GLU A 135 -7.50 -17.15 -4.50
CA GLU A 135 -7.26 -18.47 -3.91
C GLU A 135 -8.33 -19.48 -4.33
N ALA A 136 -9.61 -19.07 -4.35
CA ALA A 136 -10.70 -19.91 -4.82
C ALA A 136 -10.53 -20.30 -6.31
N ASP A 137 -10.19 -19.34 -7.17
CA ASP A 137 -9.95 -19.58 -8.60
C ASP A 137 -8.77 -20.54 -8.81
N GLN A 138 -7.68 -20.37 -8.04
CA GLN A 138 -6.53 -21.27 -8.09
C GLN A 138 -6.89 -22.70 -7.65
N LEU A 139 -7.72 -22.83 -6.61
CA LEU A 139 -8.18 -24.11 -6.10
C LEU A 139 -9.08 -24.82 -7.13
N ILE A 140 -10.00 -24.09 -7.75
CA ILE A 140 -10.85 -24.61 -8.84
C ILE A 140 -9.98 -25.06 -10.01
N ALA A 141 -9.05 -24.22 -10.48
CA ALA A 141 -8.16 -24.57 -11.59
C ALA A 141 -7.25 -25.77 -11.27
N LYS A 142 -6.86 -25.97 -10.00
CA LYS A 142 -6.12 -27.16 -9.56
C LYS A 142 -7.01 -28.40 -9.55
N ALA A 143 -8.24 -28.27 -9.05
CA ALA A 143 -9.21 -29.36 -9.01
C ALA A 143 -9.58 -29.82 -10.44
N GLU A 144 -9.83 -28.90 -11.36
CA GLU A 144 -10.10 -29.19 -12.77
C GLU A 144 -8.94 -29.92 -13.43
N ARG A 145 -7.71 -29.41 -13.27
CA ARG A 145 -6.50 -30.09 -13.78
C ARG A 145 -6.37 -31.50 -13.22
N SER A 146 -6.57 -31.68 -11.93
CA SER A 146 -6.53 -33.01 -11.31
C SER A 146 -7.63 -33.94 -11.84
N ALA A 147 -8.84 -33.43 -12.04
CA ALA A 147 -9.95 -34.19 -12.60
C ALA A 147 -9.66 -34.63 -14.04
N THR A 148 -9.18 -33.70 -14.89
CA THR A 148 -8.80 -34.03 -16.28
C THR A 148 -7.67 -35.06 -16.34
N ALA A 149 -6.66 -34.95 -15.46
CA ALA A 149 -5.58 -35.92 -15.39
C ALA A 149 -6.09 -37.31 -14.96
N LEU A 150 -7.01 -37.38 -14.02
CA LEU A 150 -7.61 -38.64 -13.56
C LEU A 150 -8.45 -39.29 -14.66
N VAL A 151 -9.29 -38.52 -15.35
CA VAL A 151 -10.08 -39.01 -16.50
C VAL A 151 -9.16 -39.53 -17.59
N SER A 152 -8.13 -38.77 -17.98
CA SER A 152 -7.17 -39.19 -19.00
C SER A 152 -6.43 -40.47 -18.60
N ALA A 153 -6.00 -40.59 -17.33
CA ALA A 153 -5.38 -41.80 -16.83
C ALA A 153 -6.33 -43.02 -16.89
N ALA A 154 -7.60 -42.83 -16.51
CA ALA A 154 -8.62 -43.86 -16.59
C ALA A 154 -8.91 -44.29 -18.05
N GLU A 155 -8.94 -43.35 -18.99
CA GLU A 155 -9.12 -43.64 -20.42
C GLU A 155 -7.95 -44.45 -20.99
N VAL A 156 -6.72 -44.08 -20.66
CA VAL A 156 -5.51 -44.82 -21.08
C VAL A 156 -5.53 -46.24 -20.50
N GLU A 157 -5.86 -46.40 -19.23
CA GLU A 157 -5.95 -47.71 -18.60
C GLU A 157 -7.08 -48.57 -19.19
N ALA A 158 -8.24 -47.98 -19.44
CA ALA A 158 -9.34 -48.66 -20.13
C ALA A 158 -8.92 -49.11 -21.54
N GLY A 159 -8.18 -48.27 -22.27
CA GLY A 159 -7.59 -48.61 -23.57
C GLY A 159 -6.63 -49.79 -23.48
N ARG A 160 -5.73 -49.78 -22.49
CA ARG A 160 -4.79 -50.88 -22.21
C ARG A 160 -5.51 -52.20 -21.92
N LEU A 161 -6.51 -52.17 -21.04
CA LEU A 161 -7.30 -53.35 -20.69
C LEU A 161 -8.07 -53.90 -21.89
N ARG A 162 -8.70 -53.03 -22.70
CA ARG A 162 -9.36 -53.44 -23.95
C ARG A 162 -8.39 -54.10 -24.92
N GLY A 163 -7.18 -53.55 -25.06
CA GLY A 163 -6.12 -54.13 -25.88
C GLY A 163 -5.74 -55.54 -25.42
N GLN A 164 -5.50 -55.72 -24.10
CA GLN A 164 -5.20 -57.02 -23.51
C GLN A 164 -6.32 -58.04 -23.75
N VAL A 165 -7.56 -57.67 -23.44
CA VAL A 165 -8.74 -58.54 -23.65
C VAL A 165 -8.90 -58.90 -25.13
N ALA A 166 -8.70 -57.96 -26.05
CA ALA A 166 -8.76 -58.25 -27.49
C ALA A 166 -7.69 -59.25 -27.93
N THR A 167 -6.45 -59.13 -27.41
CA THR A 167 -5.38 -60.09 -27.69
C THR A 167 -5.67 -61.47 -27.12
N GLU A 168 -6.23 -61.56 -25.91
CA GLU A 168 -6.65 -62.82 -25.29
C GLU A 168 -7.77 -63.48 -26.09
N ILE A 169 -8.78 -62.72 -26.52
CA ILE A 169 -9.87 -63.22 -27.36
C ILE A 169 -9.33 -63.72 -28.71
N ALA A 170 -8.40 -63.00 -29.34
CA ALA A 170 -7.79 -63.43 -30.59
C ALA A 170 -6.96 -64.71 -30.43
N ALA A 171 -6.20 -64.83 -29.33
CA ALA A 171 -5.45 -66.02 -28.98
C ALA A 171 -6.40 -67.21 -28.77
N MET A 172 -7.44 -67.06 -27.94
CA MET A 172 -8.47 -68.09 -27.69
C MET A 172 -9.19 -68.52 -28.97
N ARG A 173 -9.52 -67.57 -29.87
CA ARG A 173 -10.15 -67.90 -31.16
C ARG A 173 -9.19 -68.71 -32.04
N THR A 174 -7.91 -68.35 -32.05
CA THR A 174 -6.90 -69.04 -32.84
C THR A 174 -6.65 -70.45 -32.32
N THR A 175 -6.56 -70.63 -31.00
CA THR A 175 -6.44 -71.96 -30.39
C THR A 175 -7.67 -72.81 -30.66
N ALA A 176 -8.88 -72.27 -30.45
CA ALA A 176 -10.12 -72.98 -30.73
C ALA A 176 -10.25 -73.40 -32.21
N LYS A 177 -9.82 -72.53 -33.14
CA LYS A 177 -9.81 -72.85 -34.57
C LYS A 177 -8.85 -74.01 -34.89
N ARG A 178 -7.62 -73.97 -34.33
CA ARG A 178 -6.63 -75.04 -34.49
C ARG A 178 -7.12 -76.37 -33.92
N GLU A 179 -7.76 -76.36 -32.76
CA GLU A 179 -8.35 -77.56 -32.15
C GLU A 179 -9.48 -78.14 -33.02
N LEU A 180 -10.33 -77.28 -33.59
CA LEU A 180 -11.40 -77.70 -34.50
C LEU A 180 -10.84 -78.32 -35.79
N GLU A 181 -9.85 -77.68 -36.41
CA GLU A 181 -9.17 -78.19 -37.61
C GLU A 181 -8.49 -79.54 -37.33
N ALA A 182 -7.80 -79.68 -36.18
CA ALA A 182 -7.18 -80.94 -35.78
C ALA A 182 -8.22 -82.07 -35.60
N ARG A 183 -9.39 -81.76 -35.01
CA ARG A 183 -10.49 -82.73 -34.86
C ARG A 183 -11.11 -83.10 -36.21
N GLN A 184 -11.27 -82.15 -37.12
CA GLN A 184 -11.77 -82.42 -38.48
C GLN A 184 -10.82 -83.35 -39.23
N GLN A 185 -9.50 -83.07 -39.20
CA GLN A 185 -8.50 -83.93 -39.82
C GLN A 185 -8.47 -85.34 -39.20
N GLU A 186 -8.61 -85.47 -37.87
CA GLU A 186 -8.71 -86.77 -37.22
C GLU A 186 -9.93 -87.57 -37.72
N LEU A 187 -11.08 -86.90 -37.88
CA LEU A 187 -12.30 -87.52 -38.39
C LEU A 187 -12.19 -87.90 -39.87
N GLU A 188 -11.65 -87.03 -40.71
CA GLU A 188 -11.40 -87.30 -42.13
C GLU A 188 -10.44 -88.47 -42.32
N ALA A 189 -9.32 -88.51 -41.58
CA ALA A 189 -8.37 -89.63 -41.64
C ALA A 189 -9.02 -90.96 -41.21
N ARG A 190 -9.87 -90.95 -40.18
CA ARG A 190 -10.65 -92.14 -39.79
C ARG A 190 -11.66 -92.55 -40.86
N PHE A 191 -12.26 -91.60 -41.55
CA PHE A 191 -13.22 -91.88 -42.62
C PHE A 191 -12.51 -92.48 -43.84
N ALA A 192 -11.43 -91.84 -44.30
CA ALA A 192 -10.60 -92.32 -45.41
C ALA A 192 -9.99 -93.70 -45.13
N SER A 193 -9.51 -93.94 -43.90
CA SER A 193 -9.02 -95.26 -43.49
C SER A 193 -10.11 -96.33 -43.56
N LYS A 194 -11.36 -96.00 -43.22
CA LYS A 194 -12.49 -96.93 -43.37
C LYS A 194 -12.82 -97.15 -44.85
N GLU A 195 -12.90 -96.11 -45.67
CA GLU A 195 -13.17 -96.24 -47.10
C GLU A 195 -12.12 -97.08 -47.83
N TYR A 196 -10.82 -96.87 -47.53
CA TYR A 196 -9.73 -97.66 -48.12
C TYR A 196 -9.85 -99.15 -47.81
N LEU A 197 -10.25 -99.52 -46.58
CA LEU A 197 -10.50 -100.91 -46.21
C LEU A 197 -11.67 -101.54 -47.01
N LEU A 198 -12.58 -100.72 -47.54
CA LEU A 198 -13.73 -101.15 -48.33
C LEU A 198 -13.45 -101.23 -49.85
N SER A 199 -12.43 -100.53 -50.37
CA SER A 199 -12.21 -100.34 -51.82
C SER A 199 -11.03 -101.14 -52.41
N ALA A 200 -10.47 -102.10 -51.70
CA ALA A 200 -9.22 -102.76 -52.09
C ALA A 200 -9.38 -103.77 -53.26
N ASP A 201 -9.40 -103.26 -54.50
CA ASP A 201 -9.08 -103.98 -55.75
C ASP A 201 -8.56 -102.96 -56.78
N ILE A 202 -7.23 -102.77 -56.89
CA ILE A 202 -6.62 -101.71 -57.76
C ILE A 202 -5.64 -102.29 -58.79
N SER A 203 -5.79 -101.86 -60.05
CA SER A 203 -5.04 -102.24 -61.26
C SER A 203 -3.60 -101.69 -61.30
N VAL A 204 -2.76 -102.24 -62.18
CA VAL A 204 -1.31 -101.92 -62.30
C VAL A 204 -1.04 -100.56 -62.96
N GLU A 205 -1.91 -100.09 -63.86
CA GLU A 205 -1.77 -98.80 -64.54
C GLU A 205 -2.01 -97.61 -63.59
N ASP A 206 -2.89 -97.79 -62.62
CA ASP A 206 -3.14 -96.79 -61.58
C ASP A 206 -1.92 -96.61 -60.67
N LYS A 207 -1.18 -97.69 -60.38
CA LYS A 207 0.06 -97.63 -59.57
C LYS A 207 1.17 -96.80 -60.20
N VAL A 208 1.26 -96.74 -61.54
CA VAL A 208 2.29 -95.94 -62.23
C VAL A 208 1.92 -94.46 -62.23
N ARG A 209 0.64 -94.13 -62.45
CA ARG A 209 0.14 -92.76 -62.31
C ARG A 209 0.30 -92.25 -60.89
N GLU A 210 -0.01 -93.09 -59.91
CA GLU A 210 0.14 -92.79 -58.48
C GLU A 210 1.59 -92.48 -58.11
N LYS A 211 2.58 -93.21 -58.66
CA LYS A 211 4.00 -92.89 -58.44
C LYS A 211 4.42 -91.54 -59.01
N LEU A 212 3.99 -91.20 -60.22
CA LEU A 212 4.29 -89.91 -60.85
C LEU A 212 3.62 -88.75 -60.11
N VAL A 213 2.38 -88.94 -59.67
CA VAL A 213 1.66 -87.97 -58.82
C VAL A 213 2.38 -87.81 -57.49
N ALA A 214 2.77 -88.90 -56.82
CA ALA A 214 3.50 -88.85 -55.56
C ALA A 214 4.87 -88.14 -55.68
N GLU A 215 5.58 -88.33 -56.79
CA GLU A 215 6.87 -87.67 -57.03
C GLU A 215 6.71 -86.16 -57.30
N LEU A 216 5.68 -85.75 -58.06
CA LEU A 216 5.34 -84.35 -58.25
C LEU A 216 4.85 -83.68 -56.95
N GLU A 217 4.04 -84.39 -56.16
CA GLU A 217 3.58 -83.94 -54.85
C GLU A 217 4.76 -83.76 -53.89
N ALA A 218 5.75 -84.65 -53.91
CA ALA A 218 6.97 -84.52 -53.12
C ALA A 218 7.79 -83.28 -53.52
N GLN A 219 7.91 -82.98 -54.82
CA GLN A 219 8.60 -81.76 -55.29
C GLN A 219 7.86 -80.48 -54.91
N ILE A 220 6.52 -80.47 -54.99
CA ILE A 220 5.69 -79.34 -54.55
C ILE A 220 5.82 -79.16 -53.04
N ALA A 221 5.78 -80.25 -52.26
CA ALA A 221 5.97 -80.22 -50.81
C ALA A 221 7.36 -79.67 -50.43
N GLN A 222 8.41 -80.08 -51.14
CA GLN A 222 9.76 -79.58 -50.92
C GLN A 222 9.88 -78.07 -51.21
N ARG A 223 9.34 -77.59 -52.34
CA ARG A 223 9.33 -76.15 -52.66
C ARG A 223 8.51 -75.33 -51.68
N ARG A 224 7.37 -75.86 -51.19
CA ARG A 224 6.57 -75.22 -50.15
C ARG A 224 7.37 -75.10 -48.85
N LYS A 225 8.05 -76.16 -48.44
CA LYS A 225 8.90 -76.16 -47.24
C LYS A 225 10.06 -75.15 -47.34
N GLU A 226 10.70 -75.06 -48.50
CA GLU A 226 11.77 -74.09 -48.75
C GLU A 226 11.26 -72.64 -48.72
N ALA A 227 10.12 -72.38 -49.37
CA ALA A 227 9.49 -71.06 -49.33
C ALA A 227 9.04 -70.68 -47.91
N GLU A 228 8.43 -71.59 -47.17
CA GLU A 228 8.04 -71.39 -45.77
C GLU A 228 9.25 -71.07 -44.88
N ALA A 229 10.37 -71.77 -45.08
CA ALA A 229 11.61 -71.49 -44.35
C ALA A 229 12.17 -70.10 -44.67
N GLU A 230 12.15 -69.68 -45.94
CA GLU A 230 12.60 -68.34 -46.34
C GLU A 230 11.69 -67.23 -45.79
N TYR A 231 10.37 -67.42 -45.84
CA TYR A 231 9.41 -66.49 -45.24
C TYR A 231 9.60 -66.37 -43.73
N LEU A 232 9.83 -67.50 -43.05
CA LEU A 232 10.05 -67.52 -41.60
C LEU A 232 11.38 -66.83 -41.23
N ALA A 233 12.43 -67.00 -42.04
CA ALA A 233 13.69 -66.29 -41.87
C ALA A 233 13.52 -64.76 -42.01
N LYS A 234 12.87 -64.29 -43.07
CA LYS A 234 12.59 -62.86 -43.27
C LYS A 234 11.70 -62.28 -42.18
N HIS A 235 10.72 -63.05 -41.72
CA HIS A 235 9.87 -62.64 -40.61
C HIS A 235 10.68 -62.46 -39.31
N ASN A 236 11.54 -63.44 -38.98
CA ASN A 236 12.39 -63.35 -37.80
C ASN A 236 13.38 -62.18 -37.88
N GLU A 237 13.93 -61.89 -39.06
CA GLU A 237 14.80 -60.73 -39.28
C GLU A 237 14.04 -59.41 -39.06
N ALA A 238 12.84 -59.28 -39.63
CA ALA A 238 12.00 -58.10 -39.42
C ALA A 238 11.61 -57.94 -37.94
N VAL A 239 11.28 -59.03 -37.25
CA VAL A 239 10.99 -59.02 -35.81
C VAL A 239 12.22 -58.53 -35.03
N LEU A 240 13.42 -59.04 -35.31
CA LEU A 240 14.64 -58.61 -34.66
C LEU A 240 14.91 -57.11 -34.86
N GLN A 241 14.78 -56.61 -36.09
CA GLN A 241 14.97 -55.19 -36.40
C GLN A 241 13.95 -54.32 -35.63
N THR A 242 12.67 -54.71 -35.62
CA THR A 242 11.64 -53.97 -34.88
C THR A 242 11.89 -53.98 -33.36
N GLN A 243 12.39 -55.09 -32.81
CA GLN A 243 12.78 -55.16 -31.40
C GLN A 243 13.95 -54.23 -31.09
N GLN A 244 14.97 -54.16 -31.95
CA GLN A 244 16.10 -53.25 -31.78
C GLN A 244 15.66 -51.78 -31.80
N TYR A 245 14.78 -51.40 -32.74
CA TYR A 245 14.22 -50.04 -32.77
C TYR A 245 13.36 -49.75 -31.53
N LEU A 246 12.61 -50.73 -31.03
CA LEU A 246 11.82 -50.57 -29.82
C LEU A 246 12.71 -50.38 -28.59
N GLU A 247 13.77 -51.18 -28.46
CA GLU A 247 14.74 -51.05 -27.37
C GLU A 247 15.48 -49.70 -27.42
N SER A 248 15.90 -49.24 -28.60
CA SER A 248 16.54 -47.92 -28.73
C SER A 248 15.59 -46.79 -28.35
N ALA A 249 14.34 -46.83 -28.85
CA ALA A 249 13.34 -45.83 -28.52
C ALA A 249 12.97 -45.84 -27.03
N GLN A 250 12.92 -47.01 -26.40
CA GLN A 250 12.71 -47.13 -24.95
C GLN A 250 13.86 -46.49 -24.17
N LYS A 251 15.11 -46.74 -24.59
CA LYS A 251 16.29 -46.11 -23.98
C LYS A 251 16.26 -44.58 -24.13
N ASP A 252 15.97 -44.08 -25.32
CA ASP A 252 15.88 -42.64 -25.57
C ASP A 252 14.80 -41.98 -24.70
N ILE A 253 13.64 -42.64 -24.55
CA ILE A 253 12.58 -42.16 -23.65
C ILE A 253 13.05 -42.14 -22.19
N THR A 254 13.81 -43.14 -21.74
CA THR A 254 14.33 -43.14 -20.36
C THR A 254 15.36 -42.04 -20.15
N ASP A 255 16.24 -41.80 -21.11
CA ASP A 255 17.27 -40.76 -21.05
C ASP A 255 16.63 -39.37 -21.06
N LEU A 256 15.64 -39.15 -21.93
CA LEU A 256 14.86 -37.90 -21.96
C LEU A 256 14.09 -37.67 -20.66
N LYS A 257 13.51 -38.70 -20.05
CA LYS A 257 12.84 -38.57 -18.75
C LYS A 257 13.81 -38.19 -17.63
N GLN A 258 15.02 -38.74 -17.65
CA GLN A 258 16.05 -38.36 -16.68
C GLN A 258 16.50 -36.90 -16.89
N ALA A 259 16.77 -36.50 -18.14
CA ALA A 259 17.11 -35.13 -18.49
C ALA A 259 16.00 -34.13 -18.13
N ALA A 260 14.73 -34.48 -18.36
CA ALA A 260 13.60 -33.65 -17.98
C ALA A 260 13.48 -33.51 -16.44
N LYS A 261 13.78 -34.57 -15.70
CA LYS A 261 13.79 -34.54 -14.23
C LYS A 261 14.92 -33.66 -13.70
N THR A 262 16.13 -33.75 -14.24
CA THR A 262 17.25 -32.90 -13.83
C THR A 262 16.98 -31.44 -14.13
N LEU A 263 16.49 -31.14 -15.34
CA LEU A 263 16.13 -29.77 -15.72
C LEU A 263 15.03 -29.20 -14.82
N ARG A 264 14.04 -30.02 -14.44
CA ARG A 264 12.98 -29.59 -13.53
C ARG A 264 13.51 -29.25 -12.13
N LEU A 265 14.45 -30.03 -11.62
CA LEU A 265 15.11 -29.74 -10.34
C LEU A 265 15.94 -28.46 -10.42
N GLU A 266 16.69 -28.26 -11.52
CA GLU A 266 17.44 -27.02 -11.75
C GLU A 266 16.53 -25.78 -11.77
N VAL A 267 15.39 -25.87 -12.48
CA VAL A 267 14.40 -24.78 -12.51
C VAL A 267 13.83 -24.51 -11.11
N GLU A 268 13.45 -25.55 -10.36
CA GLU A 268 12.94 -25.40 -8.99
C GLU A 268 13.97 -24.74 -8.06
N THR A 269 15.25 -25.11 -8.19
CA THR A 269 16.32 -24.47 -7.42
C THR A 269 16.51 -23.00 -7.80
N LEU A 270 16.47 -22.68 -9.10
CA LEU A 270 16.58 -21.30 -9.58
C LEU A 270 15.39 -20.44 -9.13
N GLU A 271 14.18 -20.98 -9.14
CA GLU A 271 12.97 -20.31 -8.64
C GLU A 271 13.07 -20.04 -7.13
N LEU A 272 13.61 -20.99 -6.35
CA LEU A 272 13.78 -20.81 -4.91
C LEU A 272 14.87 -19.77 -4.60
N GLU A 273 15.98 -19.78 -5.34
CA GLU A 273 17.04 -18.78 -5.20
C GLU A 273 16.57 -17.37 -5.60
N THR A 274 15.81 -17.25 -6.70
CA THR A 274 15.23 -15.97 -7.13
C THR A 274 14.19 -15.46 -6.14
N SER A 275 13.32 -16.32 -5.61
CA SER A 275 12.37 -15.95 -4.56
C SER A 275 13.08 -15.48 -3.27
N LYS A 276 14.12 -16.20 -2.84
CA LYS A 276 14.91 -15.83 -1.66
C LYS A 276 15.64 -14.50 -1.85
N THR A 277 16.24 -14.27 -3.01
CA THR A 277 16.92 -13.00 -3.33
C THR A 277 15.93 -11.84 -3.43
N GLN A 278 14.76 -12.04 -4.02
CA GLN A 278 13.68 -11.04 -4.02
C GLN A 278 13.20 -10.71 -2.61
N SER A 279 12.94 -11.73 -1.77
CA SER A 279 12.55 -11.50 -0.38
C SER A 279 13.60 -10.70 0.37
N ARG A 280 14.89 -11.01 0.19
CA ARG A 280 15.99 -10.28 0.81
C ARG A 280 16.07 -8.83 0.32
N MET A 281 15.93 -8.60 -0.99
CA MET A 281 15.89 -7.23 -1.53
C MET A 281 14.71 -6.43 -0.97
N LEU A 282 13.53 -7.04 -0.82
CA LEU A 282 12.37 -6.38 -0.23
C LEU A 282 12.56 -6.05 1.25
N THR A 283 13.16 -6.94 2.05
CA THR A 283 13.46 -6.67 3.45
C THR A 283 14.50 -5.56 3.59
N GLU A 284 15.58 -5.59 2.81
CA GLU A 284 16.61 -4.55 2.82
C GLU A 284 16.05 -3.19 2.37
N ALA A 285 15.14 -3.17 1.40
CA ALA A 285 14.46 -1.94 0.97
C ALA A 285 13.53 -1.39 2.05
N ARG A 286 12.78 -2.26 2.76
CA ARG A 286 11.92 -1.86 3.88
C ARG A 286 12.73 -1.30 5.04
N GLU A 287 13.81 -1.95 5.44
CA GLU A 287 14.68 -1.48 6.52
C GLU A 287 15.29 -0.10 6.18
N LYS A 288 15.74 0.11 4.94
CA LYS A 288 16.23 1.41 4.48
C LYS A 288 15.13 2.48 4.50
N ALA A 289 13.92 2.14 4.06
CA ALA A 289 12.78 3.07 4.09
C ALA A 289 12.39 3.44 5.53
N GLU A 290 12.32 2.46 6.43
CA GLU A 290 12.03 2.71 7.85
C GLU A 290 13.12 3.53 8.54
N ALA A 291 14.39 3.29 8.21
CA ALA A 291 15.49 4.10 8.72
C ALA A 291 15.40 5.55 8.25
N LEU A 292 15.05 5.77 6.98
CA LEU A 292 14.85 7.10 6.40
C LEU A 292 13.65 7.84 7.02
N VAL A 293 12.52 7.14 7.23
CA VAL A 293 11.35 7.72 7.90
C VAL A 293 11.71 8.10 9.34
N ARG A 294 12.37 7.23 10.08
CA ARG A 294 12.81 7.52 11.45
C ARG A 294 13.77 8.70 11.51
N SER A 295 14.74 8.81 10.58
CA SER A 295 15.62 9.97 10.54
C SER A 295 14.86 11.26 10.23
N ALA A 296 13.91 11.23 9.30
CA ALA A 296 13.08 12.38 8.96
C ALA A 296 12.17 12.80 10.13
N GLU A 297 11.61 11.86 10.89
CA GLU A 297 10.83 12.13 12.09
C GLU A 297 11.67 12.80 13.18
N LEU A 298 12.89 12.30 13.42
CA LEU A 298 13.81 12.90 14.38
C LEU A 298 14.22 14.33 13.98
N GLU A 299 14.49 14.55 12.69
CA GLU A 299 14.78 15.90 12.16
C GLU A 299 13.58 16.84 12.29
N ALA A 300 12.36 16.36 12.00
CA ALA A 300 11.14 17.14 12.14
C ALA A 300 10.88 17.53 13.61
N VAL A 301 11.08 16.62 14.56
CA VAL A 301 10.96 16.91 16.00
C VAL A 301 12.03 17.91 16.44
N ALA A 302 13.28 17.74 15.99
CA ALA A 302 14.36 18.68 16.29
C ALA A 302 14.04 20.09 15.74
N MET A 303 13.57 20.18 14.50
CA MET A 303 13.17 21.44 13.89
C MET A 303 11.98 22.08 14.62
N GLY A 304 10.97 21.30 15.00
CA GLY A 304 9.82 21.76 15.77
C GLY A 304 10.21 22.30 17.14
N SER A 305 11.06 21.59 17.88
CA SER A 305 11.56 22.06 19.19
C SER A 305 12.38 23.34 19.08
N LYS A 306 13.23 23.46 18.04
CA LYS A 306 13.98 24.68 17.77
C LYS A 306 13.05 25.87 17.47
N ALA A 307 12.06 25.67 16.60
CA ALA A 307 11.06 26.70 16.27
C ALA A 307 10.26 27.13 17.51
N GLN A 308 9.91 26.18 18.39
CA GLN A 308 9.21 26.48 19.64
C GLN A 308 10.08 27.28 20.62
N ALA A 309 11.38 26.97 20.71
CA ALA A 309 12.32 27.74 21.52
C ALA A 309 12.50 29.16 21.00
N GLU A 310 12.66 29.34 19.68
CA GLU A 310 12.74 30.66 19.03
C GLU A 310 11.45 31.48 19.26
N ALA A 311 10.28 30.86 19.10
CA ALA A 311 9.00 31.50 19.39
C ALA A 311 8.89 31.92 20.87
N ALA A 312 9.32 31.06 21.80
CA ALA A 312 9.31 31.38 23.23
C ALA A 312 10.25 32.54 23.58
N GLU A 313 11.44 32.63 22.96
CA GLU A 313 12.34 33.77 23.11
C GLU A 313 11.71 35.07 22.58
N LEU A 314 11.11 35.04 21.39
CA LEU A 314 10.41 36.20 20.83
C LEU A 314 9.29 36.69 21.75
N VAL A 315 8.47 35.78 22.29
CA VAL A 315 7.42 36.10 23.26
C VAL A 315 8.02 36.68 24.55
N ARG A 316 9.13 36.13 25.05
CA ARG A 316 9.80 36.63 26.25
C ARG A 316 10.34 38.05 26.05
N ASN A 317 10.96 38.31 24.89
CA ASN A 317 11.49 39.62 24.54
C ASN A 317 10.37 40.65 24.41
N ALA A 318 9.27 40.31 23.72
CA ALA A 318 8.09 41.17 23.62
C ALA A 318 7.48 41.49 25.00
N LYS A 319 7.40 40.50 25.90
CA LYS A 319 6.95 40.74 27.29
C LYS A 319 7.88 41.65 28.07
N ALA A 320 9.20 41.52 27.89
CA ALA A 320 10.17 42.38 28.54
C ALA A 320 10.07 43.83 28.05
N GLU A 321 9.92 44.04 26.74
CA GLU A 321 9.68 45.35 26.14
C GLU A 321 8.39 45.99 26.66
N LEU A 322 7.32 45.20 26.77
CA LEU A 322 6.05 45.64 27.34
C LEU A 322 6.20 46.09 28.80
N ALA A 323 6.88 45.30 29.63
CA ALA A 323 7.13 45.65 31.03
C ALA A 323 8.00 46.91 31.17
N GLU A 324 8.96 47.13 30.25
CA GLU A 324 9.75 48.36 30.22
C GLU A 324 8.88 49.58 29.87
N LEU A 325 7.97 49.43 28.89
CA LEU A 325 6.98 50.44 28.53
C LEU A 325 6.03 50.75 29.70
N GLU A 326 5.52 49.73 30.39
CA GLU A 326 4.68 49.89 31.58
C GLU A 326 5.40 50.64 32.70
N ASN A 327 6.66 50.29 32.97
CA ASN A 327 7.48 50.99 33.95
C ASN A 327 7.72 52.46 33.57
N LYS A 328 7.97 52.75 32.28
CA LYS A 328 8.07 54.13 31.77
C LYS A 328 6.77 54.88 32.04
N VAL A 329 5.61 54.30 31.70
CA VAL A 329 4.29 54.90 31.97
C VAL A 329 4.06 55.15 33.47
N LEU A 330 4.39 54.19 34.33
CA LEU A 330 4.30 54.32 35.79
C LEU A 330 5.20 55.44 36.30
N SER A 331 6.46 55.50 35.84
CA SER A 331 7.38 56.57 36.22
C SER A 331 6.89 57.93 35.77
N SER A 332 6.34 58.07 34.56
CA SER A 332 5.72 59.29 34.07
C SER A 332 4.52 59.67 34.93
N LYS A 333 3.71 58.69 35.36
CA LYS A 333 2.60 58.92 36.30
C LYS A 333 3.09 59.44 37.65
N THR A 334 4.14 58.85 38.22
CA THR A 334 4.76 59.31 39.48
C THR A 334 5.40 60.70 39.31
N TYR A 335 5.99 60.99 38.15
CA TYR A 335 6.57 62.30 37.83
C TYR A 335 5.49 63.38 37.77
N LEU A 336 4.38 63.09 37.11
CA LEU A 336 3.18 63.94 37.13
C LEU A 336 2.62 64.08 38.56
N GLU A 337 2.75 63.03 39.38
CA GLU A 337 2.38 63.06 40.79
C GLU A 337 3.18 64.03 41.64
N ASN A 338 4.49 63.96 41.52
CA ASN A 338 5.41 64.87 42.19
C ASN A 338 5.30 66.29 41.65
N LEU A 339 5.08 66.49 40.35
CA LEU A 339 4.79 67.82 39.78
C LEU A 339 3.53 68.43 40.38
N ARG A 340 2.46 67.64 40.56
CA ARG A 340 1.24 68.14 41.23
C ARG A 340 1.50 68.47 42.70
N SER A 341 2.28 67.67 43.43
CA SER A 341 2.58 67.99 44.83
C SER A 341 3.40 69.28 44.94
N VAL A 342 4.36 69.50 44.04
CA VAL A 342 5.16 70.73 43.98
C VAL A 342 4.31 71.95 43.60
N VAL A 343 3.39 71.82 42.63
CA VAL A 343 2.43 72.90 42.31
C VAL A 343 1.49 73.18 43.50
N ALA A 344 1.02 72.13 44.19
CA ALA A 344 0.17 72.28 45.38
C ALA A 344 0.92 72.86 46.60
N ASP A 345 2.23 72.70 46.67
CA ASP A 345 3.07 73.34 47.69
C ASP A 345 3.37 74.82 47.32
N LEU A 346 3.48 75.15 46.03
CA LEU A 346 3.59 76.54 45.52
C LEU A 346 2.30 77.36 45.68
N GLU A 347 1.13 76.72 45.77
CA GLU A 347 -0.16 77.38 46.04
C GLU A 347 -0.42 77.66 47.54
N LYS A 348 0.48 77.22 48.43
CA LYS A 348 0.38 77.41 49.90
C LYS A 348 1.32 78.47 50.48
N GLU A 349 2.22 79.02 49.69
CA GLU A 349 2.91 80.30 49.96
C GLU A 349 2.12 81.46 49.37
#